data_AF-A0A176J1F2-F1
#
_entry.id   AF-A0A176J1F2-F1
#
_cell.length_a   1.000
_cell.length_b   1.000
_cell.length_c   1.000
_cell.angle_alpha   90.00
_cell.angle_beta   90.00
_cell.angle_gamma   90.00
#
_symmetry.space_group_name_H-M   'P 1'
#
loop_
_entity.id
_entity.type
_entity.pdbx_description
1 polymer ?
#
loop_
_entity_poly.entity_id
_entity_poly.type
_entity_poly.pdbx_seq_one_letter_code
_entity_poly.pdbx_strand_id
1 'polypeptide(L)'
;MKAVIYCRVSTAKDEQETSLLRQEEELTSLAVQNGMEPVRIIMEKASGYEIEREGILELLDTIKKEDAKAILIQDETRLGRGSARMAILHCIYKEQVKVFTIAQQGELQLSEADTMVLEIVSIVEEYQRKIHNMKIRRGMKRAVEKGYRPQHNLTDLVSGGRKDKIEVPIEEIVRLRNSKLTFADIAATLRGFGYSVSKATVHRRFQEYMEEKKAAEQT
;
A
#
# COMPACT_ATOMS: atom_id res chain seq x y z
N MET A 1 -2.36 8.35 22.29
CA MET A 1 -2.68 8.21 20.85
C MET A 1 -1.92 9.29 20.10
N LYS A 2 -1.16 8.97 19.05
CA LYS A 2 -0.42 9.98 18.27
C LYS A 2 -1.36 10.84 17.43
N ALA A 3 -1.17 12.15 17.46
CA ALA A 3 -2.01 13.11 16.77
C ALA A 3 -1.18 14.16 16.01
N VAL A 4 -1.68 14.62 14.87
CA VAL A 4 -1.11 15.77 14.14
C VAL A 4 -1.99 16.98 14.34
N ILE A 5 -1.40 18.12 14.69
CA ILE A 5 -2.10 19.41 14.78
C ILE A 5 -1.98 20.12 13.43
N TYR A 6 -3.10 20.60 12.89
CA TYR A 6 -3.12 21.34 11.63
C TYR A 6 -3.88 22.67 11.79
N CYS A 7 -3.14 23.76 11.63
CA CYS A 7 -3.63 25.13 11.74
C CYS A 7 -3.62 25.79 10.36
N ARG A 8 -4.70 26.50 10.02
CA ARG A 8 -4.79 27.21 8.74
C ARG A 8 -5.42 28.58 8.89
N VAL A 9 -4.86 29.57 8.19
CA VAL A 9 -5.45 30.90 7.99
C VAL A 9 -5.56 31.23 6.51
N SER A 10 -6.55 32.03 6.13
CA SER A 10 -6.72 32.50 4.75
C SER A 10 -5.84 33.71 4.50
N THR A 11 -5.02 33.70 3.44
CA THR A 11 -3.92 34.62 3.04
C THR A 11 -4.08 36.17 3.12
N ALA A 12 -5.06 36.74 3.82
CA ALA A 12 -5.45 38.13 3.64
C ALA A 12 -4.75 39.20 4.51
N LYS A 13 -4.12 38.92 5.67
CA LYS A 13 -3.52 39.98 6.55
C LYS A 13 -2.41 39.49 7.50
N ASP A 14 -1.55 40.41 7.94
CA ASP A 14 -0.46 40.20 8.92
C ASP A 14 -0.95 39.83 10.34
N GLU A 15 -2.19 40.17 10.69
CA GLU A 15 -2.86 39.79 11.95
C GLU A 15 -3.08 38.27 12.11
N GLN A 16 -2.60 37.45 11.16
CA GLN A 16 -2.88 36.03 11.11
C GLN A 16 -1.81 35.15 11.75
N GLU A 17 -0.61 35.67 12.00
CA GLU A 17 0.40 34.90 12.76
C GLU A 17 -0.03 34.70 14.21
N THR A 18 -0.61 35.73 14.83
CA THR A 18 -1.23 35.61 16.16
C THR A 18 -2.42 34.65 16.15
N SER A 19 -3.17 34.57 15.04
CA SER A 19 -4.28 33.62 14.90
C SER A 19 -3.80 32.17 14.78
N LEU A 20 -2.70 31.91 14.08
CA LEU A 20 -2.11 30.56 13.97
C LEU A 20 -1.57 30.08 15.32
N LEU A 21 -0.84 30.93 16.04
CA LEU A 21 -0.32 30.62 17.37
C LEU A 21 -1.45 30.31 18.35
N ARG A 22 -2.53 31.09 18.31
CA ARG A 22 -3.71 30.83 19.13
C ARG A 22 -4.38 29.49 18.77
N GLN A 23 -4.50 29.15 17.49
CA GLN A 23 -5.03 27.84 17.07
C GLN A 23 -4.16 26.70 17.60
N GLU A 24 -2.84 26.85 17.54
CA GLU A 24 -1.89 25.88 18.07
C GLU A 24 -2.07 25.66 19.59
N GLU A 25 -2.15 26.72 20.37
CA GLU A 25 -2.36 26.65 21.82
C GLU A 25 -3.68 25.96 22.19
N GLU A 26 -4.77 26.33 21.51
CA GLU A 26 -6.09 25.73 21.72
C GLU A 26 -6.09 24.24 21.35
N LEU A 27 -5.45 23.85 20.23
CA LEU A 27 -5.39 22.46 19.76
C LEU A 27 -4.45 21.60 20.60
N THR A 28 -3.34 22.17 21.08
CA THR A 28 -2.44 21.49 22.01
C THR A 28 -3.15 21.21 23.33
N SER A 29 -3.93 22.16 23.81
CA SER A 29 -4.78 21.96 25.00
C SER A 29 -5.82 20.85 24.78
N LEU A 30 -6.48 20.83 23.62
CA LEU A 30 -7.41 19.76 23.25
C LEU A 30 -6.73 18.39 23.18
N ALA A 31 -5.51 18.32 22.66
CA ALA A 31 -4.71 17.10 22.62
C ALA A 31 -4.46 16.55 24.04
N VAL A 32 -3.99 17.41 24.95
CA VAL A 32 -3.72 17.06 26.35
C VAL A 32 -5.00 16.58 27.05
N GLN A 33 -6.11 17.30 26.87
CA GLN A 33 -7.41 16.92 27.46
C GLN A 33 -7.90 15.54 27.02
N ASN A 34 -7.58 15.13 25.79
CA ASN A 34 -7.97 13.83 25.22
C ASN A 34 -6.87 12.75 25.35
N GLY A 35 -5.78 13.00 26.07
CA GLY A 35 -4.67 12.04 26.21
C GLY A 35 -3.97 11.71 24.88
N MET A 36 -3.96 12.68 23.96
CA MET A 36 -3.28 12.60 22.68
C MET A 36 -1.87 13.19 22.75
N GLU A 37 -0.95 12.63 21.99
CA GLU A 37 0.43 13.07 21.87
C GLU A 37 0.63 13.78 20.53
N PRO A 38 0.83 15.12 20.51
CA PRO A 38 1.12 15.84 19.28
C PRO A 38 2.50 15.43 18.73
N VAL A 39 2.53 14.77 17.58
CA VAL A 39 3.80 14.36 16.92
C VAL A 39 4.33 15.44 15.97
N ARG A 40 3.43 16.28 15.46
CA ARG A 40 3.74 17.35 14.52
C ARG A 40 2.69 18.44 14.59
N ILE A 41 3.12 19.67 14.41
CA ILE A 41 2.27 20.85 14.30
C ILE A 41 2.55 21.47 12.93
N ILE A 42 1.51 21.59 12.11
CA ILE A 42 1.60 22.08 10.73
C ILE A 42 0.80 23.38 10.67
N MET A 43 1.44 24.46 10.23
CA MET A 43 0.84 25.78 10.10
C MET A 43 0.85 26.20 8.63
N GLU A 44 -0.31 26.59 8.10
CA GLU A 44 -0.44 26.92 6.69
C GLU A 44 -1.19 28.26 6.46
N LYS A 45 -0.66 29.07 5.54
CA LYS A 45 -1.32 30.26 5.01
C LYS A 45 -1.82 29.96 3.59
N ALA A 46 -3.04 29.45 3.47
CA ALA A 46 -3.60 29.01 2.18
C ALA A 46 -5.11 29.23 2.07
N SER A 47 -5.62 29.34 0.84
CA SER A 47 -7.05 29.42 0.58
C SER A 47 -7.73 28.07 0.80
N GLY A 48 -8.94 28.07 1.38
CA GLY A 48 -9.72 26.83 1.56
C GLY A 48 -10.27 26.23 0.27
N TYR A 49 -10.16 26.94 -0.87
CA TYR A 49 -10.56 26.44 -2.20
C TYR A 49 -9.40 25.81 -2.98
N GLU A 50 -8.17 25.98 -2.48
CA GLU A 50 -6.98 25.45 -3.12
C GLU A 50 -6.82 23.96 -2.80
N ILE A 51 -6.66 23.16 -3.85
CA ILE A 51 -6.57 21.70 -3.76
C ILE A 51 -5.12 21.29 -3.49
N GLU A 52 -4.16 21.95 -4.13
CA GLU A 52 -2.73 21.69 -3.98
C GLU A 52 -2.18 22.51 -2.81
N ARG A 53 -2.18 21.91 -1.62
CA ARG A 53 -1.75 22.57 -0.38
C ARG A 53 -0.61 21.79 0.27
N GLU A 54 0.55 22.42 0.37
CA GLU A 54 1.76 21.81 0.92
C GLU A 54 1.55 21.32 2.35
N GLY A 55 0.83 22.06 3.19
CA GLY A 55 0.53 21.67 4.57
C GLY A 55 -0.40 20.45 4.65
N ILE A 56 -1.33 20.29 3.70
CA ILE A 56 -2.16 19.08 3.61
C ILE A 56 -1.33 17.87 3.12
N LEU A 57 -0.41 18.08 2.18
CA LEU A 57 0.50 17.02 1.73
C LEU A 57 1.43 16.57 2.87
N GLU A 58 2.00 17.51 3.62
CA GLU A 58 2.81 17.22 4.81
C GLU A 58 1.98 16.49 5.88
N LEU A 59 0.72 16.88 6.08
CA LEU A 59 -0.21 16.22 7.00
C LEU A 59 -0.41 14.74 6.62
N LEU A 60 -0.74 14.46 5.36
CA LEU A 60 -0.96 13.10 4.87
C LEU A 60 0.31 12.24 4.92
N ASP A 61 1.48 12.84 4.65
CA ASP A 61 2.77 12.15 4.75
C ASP A 61 3.14 11.84 6.21
N THR A 62 2.93 12.80 7.12
CA THR A 62 3.16 12.64 8.56
C THR A 62 2.29 11.56 9.15
N ILE A 63 1.00 11.51 8.78
CA ILE A 63 0.07 10.45 9.20
C ILE A 63 0.65 9.06 8.92
N LYS A 64 1.23 8.88 7.73
CA LYS A 64 1.80 7.60 7.29
C LYS A 64 3.11 7.28 7.98
N LYS A 65 4.01 8.26 8.08
CA LYS A 65 5.35 8.06 8.64
C LYS A 65 5.34 7.85 10.15
N GLU A 66 4.52 8.62 10.85
CA GLU A 66 4.47 8.62 12.32
C GLU A 66 3.41 7.68 12.90
N ASP A 67 2.62 7.02 12.04
CA ASP A 67 1.43 6.22 12.41
C ASP A 67 0.44 7.02 13.27
N ALA A 68 0.20 8.27 12.90
CA ALA A 68 -0.72 9.13 13.61
C ALA A 68 -2.16 8.65 13.40
N LYS A 69 -2.92 8.51 14.49
CA LYS A 69 -4.31 8.01 14.46
C LYS A 69 -5.35 9.11 14.66
N ALA A 70 -4.91 10.33 14.92
CA ALA A 70 -5.77 11.49 15.06
C ALA A 70 -5.20 12.73 14.36
N ILE A 71 -6.09 13.62 13.96
CA ILE A 71 -5.76 14.97 13.49
C ILE A 71 -6.59 15.95 14.31
N LEU A 72 -5.97 17.04 14.73
CA LEU A 72 -6.59 18.11 15.50
C LEU A 72 -6.67 19.35 14.62
N ILE A 73 -7.89 19.86 14.42
CA ILE A 73 -8.17 21.10 13.68
C ILE A 73 -9.14 21.98 14.48
N GLN A 74 -9.15 23.28 14.22
CA GLN A 74 -10.10 24.17 14.92
C GLN A 74 -11.56 23.86 14.50
N ASP A 75 -11.77 23.78 13.19
CA ASP A 75 -13.07 23.56 12.55
C ASP A 75 -12.87 22.91 11.17
N GLU A 76 -13.94 22.38 10.58
CA GLU A 76 -13.89 21.68 9.29
C GLU A 76 -13.37 22.54 8.12
N THR A 77 -13.55 23.86 8.19
CA THR A 77 -13.12 24.76 7.12
C THR A 77 -11.60 24.88 7.05
N ARG A 78 -10.85 24.44 8.08
CA ARG A 78 -9.39 24.32 8.01
C ARG A 78 -8.97 23.31 6.95
N LEU A 79 -9.68 22.19 6.84
CA LEU A 79 -9.43 21.17 5.82
C LEU A 79 -9.87 21.60 4.41
N GLY A 80 -10.64 22.68 4.24
CA GLY A 80 -11.02 23.21 2.93
C GLY A 80 -12.49 23.59 2.84
N ARG A 81 -12.97 23.87 1.63
CA ARG A 81 -14.37 24.20 1.34
C ARG A 81 -14.93 23.36 0.18
N GLY A 82 -16.22 23.04 0.24
CA GLY A 82 -16.91 22.31 -0.83
C GLY A 82 -16.27 20.95 -1.13
N SER A 83 -16.00 20.66 -2.40
CA SER A 83 -15.40 19.40 -2.84
C SER A 83 -13.98 19.17 -2.29
N ALA A 84 -13.19 20.23 -2.08
CA ALA A 84 -11.85 20.11 -1.51
C ALA A 84 -11.87 19.53 -0.10
N ARG A 85 -12.84 19.97 0.74
CA ARG A 85 -13.06 19.41 2.07
C ARG A 85 -13.32 17.91 2.00
N MET A 86 -14.24 17.50 1.12
CA MET A 86 -14.60 16.08 0.98
C MET A 86 -13.46 15.22 0.49
N ALA A 87 -12.66 15.72 -0.47
CA ALA A 87 -11.49 15.01 -0.97
C ALA A 87 -10.46 14.77 0.14
N ILE A 88 -10.21 15.77 0.99
CA ILE A 88 -9.23 15.66 2.09
C ILE A 88 -9.75 14.74 3.20
N LEU A 89 -11.02 14.86 3.58
CA LEU A 89 -11.65 13.92 4.52
C LEU A 89 -11.59 12.48 4.00
N HIS A 90 -11.87 12.25 2.71
CA HIS A 90 -11.73 10.93 2.09
C HIS A 90 -10.31 10.37 2.24
N CYS A 91 -9.29 11.19 1.94
CA CYS A 91 -7.90 10.78 2.12
C CYS A 91 -7.56 10.44 3.57
N ILE A 92 -8.04 11.21 4.55
CA ILE A 92 -7.78 10.99 5.97
C ILE A 92 -8.47 9.71 6.47
N TYR A 93 -9.76 9.56 6.21
CA TYR A 93 -10.54 8.41 6.70
C TYR A 93 -10.13 7.09 6.05
N LYS A 94 -9.63 7.14 4.82
CA LYS A 94 -9.03 5.98 4.14
C LYS A 94 -7.82 5.42 4.89
N GLU A 95 -7.06 6.26 5.58
CA GLU A 95 -5.94 5.86 6.43
C GLU A 95 -6.40 5.48 7.86
N GLN A 96 -7.71 5.39 8.11
CA GLN A 96 -8.34 5.08 9.41
C GLN A 96 -7.97 6.08 10.51
N VAL A 97 -7.79 7.34 10.13
CA VAL A 97 -7.45 8.43 11.04
C VAL A 97 -8.70 9.20 11.43
N LYS A 98 -8.81 9.53 12.72
CA LYS A 98 -9.91 10.30 13.27
C LYS A 98 -9.62 11.79 13.19
N VAL A 99 -10.63 12.61 12.92
CA VAL A 99 -10.51 14.07 12.94
C VAL A 99 -11.15 14.58 14.23
N PHE A 100 -10.45 15.40 14.99
CA PHE A 100 -10.94 16.06 16.20
C PHE A 100 -11.02 17.56 15.95
N THR A 101 -12.09 18.17 16.46
CA THR A 101 -12.33 19.61 16.31
C THR A 101 -12.54 20.31 17.64
N ILE A 102 -12.06 21.56 17.74
CA ILE A 102 -12.39 22.43 18.87
C ILE A 102 -13.88 22.76 18.85
N ALA A 103 -14.44 23.04 17.67
CA ALA A 103 -15.84 23.43 17.50
C ALA A 103 -16.84 22.39 18.07
N GLN A 104 -16.50 21.10 18.03
CA GLN A 104 -17.32 20.02 18.58
C GLN A 104 -16.76 19.43 19.89
N GLN A 105 -15.64 19.97 20.41
CA GLN A 105 -14.92 19.47 21.59
C GLN A 105 -14.67 17.95 21.55
N GLY A 106 -14.36 17.41 20.36
CA GLY A 106 -14.32 15.96 20.16
C GLY A 106 -14.15 15.54 18.71
N GLU A 107 -14.42 14.26 18.45
CA GLU A 107 -14.34 13.66 17.12
C GLU A 107 -15.39 14.28 16.18
N LEU A 108 -14.95 14.65 14.97
CA LEU A 108 -15.74 15.25 13.93
C LEU A 108 -16.92 14.34 13.56
N GLN A 109 -18.13 14.80 13.84
CA GLN A 109 -19.36 14.14 13.43
C GLN A 109 -19.72 14.58 12.01
N LEU A 110 -19.69 13.63 11.08
CA LEU A 110 -20.14 13.86 9.71
C LEU A 110 -21.66 13.82 9.64
N SER A 111 -22.23 14.63 8.75
CA SER A 111 -23.64 14.50 8.40
C SER A 111 -23.90 13.20 7.61
N GLU A 112 -25.16 12.74 7.57
CA GLU A 112 -25.55 11.62 6.72
C GLU A 112 -25.21 11.88 5.24
N ALA A 113 -25.38 13.14 4.80
CA ALA A 113 -25.02 13.55 3.44
C ALA A 113 -23.51 13.47 3.19
N ASP A 114 -22.67 13.94 4.12
CA ASP A 114 -21.22 13.85 3.99
C ASP A 114 -20.75 12.39 3.96
N THR A 115 -21.34 11.54 4.81
CA THR A 115 -21.04 10.11 4.87
C THR A 115 -21.37 9.43 3.54
N MET A 116 -22.57 9.66 3.00
CA MET A 116 -22.96 9.13 1.68
C MET A 116 -22.01 9.60 0.57
N VAL A 117 -21.59 10.87 0.59
CA VAL A 117 -20.65 11.39 -0.42
C VAL A 117 -19.30 10.68 -0.33
N LEU A 118 -18.77 10.45 0.87
CA LEU A 118 -17.51 9.71 1.06
C LEU A 118 -17.61 8.26 0.55
N GLU A 119 -18.72 7.59 0.84
CA GLU A 119 -18.97 6.23 0.35
C GLU A 119 -19.03 6.18 -1.18
N ILE A 120 -19.76 7.11 -1.80
CA ILE A 120 -19.85 7.22 -3.27
C ILE A 120 -18.47 7.47 -3.88
N VAL A 121 -17.69 8.40 -3.32
CA VAL A 121 -16.33 8.69 -3.79
C VAL A 121 -15.44 7.44 -3.69
N SER A 122 -15.55 6.69 -2.60
CA SER A 122 -14.82 5.43 -2.40
C SER A 122 -15.15 4.38 -3.48
N ILE A 123 -16.44 4.22 -3.79
CA ILE A 123 -16.91 3.29 -4.84
C ILE A 123 -16.42 3.73 -6.22
N VAL A 124 -16.51 5.02 -6.53
CA VAL A 124 -16.03 5.58 -7.80
C VAL A 124 -14.51 5.38 -7.94
N GLU A 125 -13.75 5.58 -6.87
CA GLU A 125 -12.31 5.34 -6.85
C GLU A 125 -11.98 3.87 -7.17
N GLU A 126 -12.67 2.92 -6.54
CA GLU A 126 -12.50 1.49 -6.80
C GLU A 126 -12.81 1.14 -8.27
N TYR A 127 -13.91 1.68 -8.79
CA TYR A 127 -14.31 1.47 -10.18
C TYR A 127 -13.27 2.04 -11.18
N GLN A 128 -12.74 3.23 -10.91
CA GLN A 128 -11.67 3.81 -11.72
C GLN A 128 -10.42 2.92 -11.72
N ARG A 129 -10.04 2.37 -10.56
CA ARG A 129 -8.92 1.43 -10.43
C ARG A 129 -9.14 0.17 -11.26
N LYS A 130 -10.36 -0.39 -11.25
CA LYS A 130 -10.74 -1.55 -12.09
C LYS A 130 -10.59 -1.23 -13.58
N ILE A 131 -11.10 -0.09 -14.04
CA ILE A 131 -10.94 0.34 -15.44
C ILE A 131 -9.47 0.51 -15.81
N HIS A 132 -8.68 1.15 -14.95
CA HIS A 132 -7.25 1.34 -15.20
C HIS A 132 -6.52 0.00 -15.35
N ASN A 133 -6.77 -0.95 -14.44
CA ASN A 133 -6.21 -2.30 -14.52
C ASN A 133 -6.65 -3.05 -15.77
N MET A 134 -7.91 -2.89 -16.20
CA MET A 134 -8.39 -3.46 -17.46
C MET A 134 -7.66 -2.87 -18.68
N LYS A 135 -7.41 -1.55 -18.70
CA LYS A 135 -6.63 -0.88 -19.75
C LYS A 135 -5.20 -1.40 -19.80
N ILE A 136 -4.51 -1.52 -18.66
CA ILE A 136 -3.16 -2.10 -18.57
C ILE A 136 -3.14 -3.54 -19.10
N ARG A 137 -4.04 -4.40 -18.62
CA ARG A 137 -4.11 -5.81 -19.07
C ARG A 137 -4.33 -5.94 -20.57
N ARG A 138 -5.24 -5.13 -21.13
CA ARG A 138 -5.50 -5.10 -22.57
C ARG A 138 -4.29 -4.62 -23.36
N GLY A 139 -3.61 -3.57 -22.90
CA GLY A 139 -2.37 -3.07 -23.52
C GLY A 139 -1.25 -4.11 -23.48
N MET A 140 -1.05 -4.74 -22.33
CA MET A 140 -0.07 -5.81 -22.14
C MET A 140 -0.33 -7.00 -23.06
N LYS A 141 -1.58 -7.47 -23.16
CA LYS A 141 -1.95 -8.59 -24.04
C LYS A 141 -1.57 -8.30 -25.50
N ARG A 142 -1.90 -7.11 -26.00
CA ARG A 142 -1.52 -6.70 -27.37
C ARG A 142 -0.01 -6.59 -27.56
N ALA A 143 0.71 -6.10 -26.55
CA ALA A 143 2.17 -6.02 -26.62
C ALA A 143 2.78 -7.41 -26.72
N VAL A 144 2.31 -8.36 -25.90
CA VAL A 144 2.74 -9.76 -25.92
C VAL A 144 2.45 -10.44 -27.26
N GLU A 145 1.26 -10.23 -27.83
CA GLU A 145 0.90 -10.70 -29.17
C GLU A 145 1.85 -10.16 -30.26
N LYS A 146 2.44 -8.97 -30.05
CA LYS A 146 3.44 -8.35 -30.94
C LYS A 146 4.89 -8.74 -30.60
N GLY A 147 5.10 -9.68 -29.68
CA GLY A 147 6.42 -10.20 -29.32
C GLY A 147 7.07 -9.51 -28.12
N TYR A 148 6.40 -8.58 -27.43
CA TYR A 148 6.91 -8.04 -26.17
C TYR A 148 6.95 -9.15 -25.11
N ARG A 149 8.09 -9.28 -24.42
CA ARG A 149 8.31 -10.28 -23.37
C ARG A 149 8.42 -9.58 -22.01
N PRO A 150 7.34 -9.53 -21.21
CA PRO A 150 7.31 -8.79 -19.94
C PRO A 150 8.32 -9.31 -18.92
N GLN A 151 8.75 -10.56 -19.09
CA GLN A 151 9.72 -11.25 -18.24
C GLN A 151 11.07 -10.54 -18.17
N HIS A 152 11.46 -9.83 -19.24
CA HIS A 152 12.73 -9.09 -19.28
C HIS A 152 12.72 -7.80 -18.45
N ASN A 153 11.54 -7.32 -18.03
CA ASN A 153 11.41 -6.14 -17.15
C ASN A 153 11.39 -6.51 -15.65
N LEU A 154 11.55 -7.79 -15.31
CA LEU A 154 11.71 -8.21 -13.92
C LEU A 154 13.19 -8.05 -13.53
N THR A 155 13.49 -7.02 -12.75
CA THR A 155 14.84 -6.74 -12.23
C THR A 155 15.34 -7.81 -11.25
N ASP A 156 14.43 -8.55 -10.60
CA ASP A 156 14.75 -9.57 -9.58
C ASP A 156 14.45 -11.00 -10.04
N LEU A 157 15.06 -11.43 -11.15
CA LEU A 157 15.06 -12.84 -11.57
C LEU A 157 15.86 -13.77 -10.63
N VAL A 158 16.58 -13.22 -9.64
CA VAL A 158 17.51 -13.99 -8.79
C VAL A 158 16.80 -14.75 -7.64
N SER A 159 15.61 -14.35 -7.20
CA SER A 159 15.03 -14.89 -5.95
C SER A 159 13.68 -15.60 -6.04
N GLY A 160 13.00 -15.64 -7.20
CA GLY A 160 11.68 -16.28 -7.25
C GLY A 160 11.08 -16.58 -8.62
N GLY A 161 11.76 -16.22 -9.71
CA GLY A 161 11.35 -16.58 -11.05
C GLY A 161 11.70 -18.05 -11.36
N ARG A 162 10.77 -18.77 -11.98
CA ARG A 162 11.00 -20.12 -12.52
C ARG A 162 12.17 -20.04 -13.51
N LYS A 163 13.40 -20.32 -13.07
CA LYS A 163 14.54 -20.55 -13.98
C LYS A 163 14.07 -21.58 -15.01
N ASP A 164 14.48 -21.39 -16.27
CA ASP A 164 14.23 -22.35 -17.33
C ASP A 164 14.49 -23.77 -16.81
N LYS A 165 13.60 -24.71 -17.16
CA LYS A 165 13.58 -26.08 -16.64
C LYS A 165 14.99 -26.64 -16.74
N ILE A 166 15.71 -26.72 -15.61
CA ILE A 166 17.06 -27.29 -15.60
C ILE A 166 16.91 -28.73 -16.06
N GLU A 167 17.50 -29.05 -17.21
CA GLU A 167 17.58 -30.41 -17.71
C GLU A 167 18.47 -31.20 -16.76
N VAL A 168 17.86 -32.16 -16.08
CA VAL A 168 18.54 -33.08 -15.16
C VAL A 168 18.12 -34.50 -15.55
N PRO A 169 19.03 -35.48 -15.47
CA PRO A 169 18.71 -36.87 -15.77
C PRO A 169 17.69 -37.42 -14.76
N ILE A 170 16.44 -37.61 -15.20
CA ILE A 170 15.37 -38.12 -14.34
C ILE A 170 15.65 -39.56 -13.93
N GLU A 171 16.17 -40.36 -14.87
CA GLU A 171 16.51 -41.76 -14.65
C GLU A 171 17.51 -41.93 -13.50
N GLU A 172 18.52 -41.06 -13.41
CA GLU A 172 19.51 -41.10 -12.35
C GLU A 172 18.92 -40.67 -10.99
N ILE A 173 18.00 -39.69 -10.97
CA ILE A 173 17.26 -39.31 -9.76
C ILE A 173 16.45 -40.50 -9.23
N VAL A 174 15.74 -41.21 -10.11
CA VAL A 174 14.92 -42.37 -9.76
C VAL A 174 15.79 -43.53 -9.26
N ARG A 175 16.89 -43.82 -9.94
CA ARG A 175 17.86 -44.86 -9.56
C ARG A 175 18.46 -44.60 -8.18
N LEU A 176 18.94 -43.38 -7.92
CA LEU A 176 19.50 -43.00 -6.64
C LEU A 176 18.44 -43.02 -5.53
N ARG A 177 17.19 -42.65 -5.86
CA ARG A 177 16.08 -42.73 -4.91
C ARG A 177 15.70 -44.17 -4.55
N ASN A 178 15.69 -45.07 -5.53
CA ASN A 178 15.48 -46.51 -5.30
C ASN A 178 16.61 -47.13 -4.48
N SER A 179 17.83 -46.58 -4.58
CA SER A 179 18.98 -46.94 -3.74
C SER A 179 18.90 -46.35 -2.31
N LYS A 180 17.74 -45.78 -1.93
CA LYS A 180 17.42 -45.21 -0.61
C LYS A 180 18.19 -43.93 -0.23
N LEU A 181 18.79 -43.22 -1.19
CA LEU A 181 19.41 -41.91 -0.89
C LEU A 181 18.33 -40.85 -0.58
N THR A 182 18.70 -39.88 0.26
CA THR A 182 17.82 -38.73 0.53
C THR A 182 17.85 -37.75 -0.64
N PHE A 183 16.80 -36.93 -0.80
CA PHE A 183 16.79 -35.88 -1.83
C PHE A 183 17.91 -34.84 -1.67
N ALA A 184 18.45 -34.69 -0.45
CA ALA A 184 19.61 -33.83 -0.21
C ALA A 184 20.89 -34.45 -0.77
N ASP A 185 21.08 -35.75 -0.56
CA ASP A 185 22.25 -36.50 -1.06
C ASP A 185 22.21 -36.60 -2.58
N ILE A 186 21.04 -36.90 -3.15
CA ILE A 186 20.85 -36.94 -4.61
C ILE A 186 21.20 -35.59 -5.24
N ALA A 187 20.77 -34.48 -4.61
CA ALA A 187 21.13 -33.15 -5.08
C ALA A 187 22.64 -32.88 -4.96
N ALA A 188 23.31 -33.37 -3.92
CA ALA A 188 24.76 -33.25 -3.77
C ALA A 188 25.51 -34.05 -4.84
N THR A 189 25.08 -35.28 -5.12
CA THR A 189 25.64 -36.13 -6.18
C THR A 189 25.48 -35.50 -7.56
N LEU A 190 24.30 -34.99 -7.87
CA LEU A 190 24.05 -34.31 -9.16
C LEU A 190 24.85 -33.01 -9.31
N ARG A 191 25.07 -32.27 -8.21
CA ARG A 191 26.01 -31.14 -8.22
C ARG A 191 27.44 -31.58 -8.51
N GLY A 192 27.87 -32.74 -7.99
CA GLY A 192 29.16 -33.36 -8.32
C GLY A 192 29.32 -33.69 -9.82
N PHE A 193 28.22 -33.99 -10.51
CA PHE A 193 28.18 -34.21 -11.96
C PHE A 193 28.01 -32.92 -12.80
N GLY A 194 28.07 -31.74 -12.17
CA GLY A 194 27.98 -30.45 -12.87
C GLY A 194 26.56 -29.89 -13.00
N TYR A 195 25.54 -30.54 -12.44
CA TYR A 195 24.17 -30.02 -12.45
C TYR A 195 23.93 -29.07 -11.27
N SER A 196 23.61 -27.80 -11.56
CA SER A 196 23.25 -26.82 -10.52
C SER A 196 21.82 -27.03 -10.01
N VAL A 197 21.60 -28.07 -9.18
CA VAL A 197 20.28 -28.41 -8.64
C VAL A 197 20.17 -28.29 -7.11
N SER A 198 18.98 -27.90 -6.66
CA SER A 198 18.60 -27.87 -5.25
C SER A 198 17.85 -29.14 -4.85
N LYS A 199 17.76 -29.42 -3.55
CA LYS A 199 16.90 -30.50 -2.99
C LYS A 199 15.46 -30.38 -3.50
N ALA A 200 14.93 -29.16 -3.54
CA ALA A 200 13.56 -28.89 -4.01
C ALA A 200 13.40 -29.22 -5.50
N THR A 201 14.42 -28.92 -6.32
CA THR A 201 14.44 -29.27 -7.75
C THR A 201 14.39 -30.78 -7.95
N VAL A 202 15.20 -31.55 -7.20
CA VAL A 202 15.23 -33.02 -7.29
C VAL A 202 13.91 -33.63 -6.84
N HIS A 203 13.36 -33.18 -5.71
CA HIS A 203 12.09 -33.65 -5.18
C HIS A 203 10.95 -33.46 -6.19
N ARG A 204 10.84 -32.24 -6.76
CA ARG A 204 9.83 -31.91 -7.77
C ARG A 204 9.94 -32.83 -9.00
N ARG A 205 11.15 -33.00 -9.54
CA ARG A 205 11.38 -33.83 -10.75
C ARG A 205 11.05 -35.30 -10.51
N PHE A 206 11.31 -35.81 -9.30
CA PHE A 206 10.90 -37.15 -8.92
C PHE A 206 9.38 -37.30 -8.79
N GLN A 207 8.69 -36.30 -8.23
CA GLN A 207 7.22 -36.31 -8.14
C GLN A 207 6.56 -36.25 -9.52
N GLU A 208 7.03 -35.37 -10.41
CA GLU A 208 6.56 -35.27 -11.80
C GLU A 208 6.65 -36.64 -12.50
N TYR A 209 7.79 -37.34 -12.37
CA TYR A 209 7.98 -38.68 -12.94
C TYR A 209 7.00 -39.72 -12.35
N MET A 210 6.75 -39.68 -11.03
CA MET A 210 5.82 -40.60 -10.38
C MET A 210 4.37 -40.34 -10.78
N GLU A 211 4.00 -39.07 -11.01
CA GLU A 211 2.67 -38.69 -11.51
C GLU A 211 2.48 -39.13 -12.97
N GLU A 212 3.47 -38.90 -13.84
CA GLU A 212 3.46 -39.37 -15.23
C GLU A 212 3.36 -40.91 -15.31
N LYS A 213 4.12 -41.63 -14.47
CA LYS A 213 4.07 -43.09 -14.41
C LYS A 213 2.70 -43.61 -13.95
N LYS A 214 2.10 -42.99 -12.92
CA LYS A 214 0.75 -43.34 -12.46
C LYS A 214 -0.32 -43.08 -13.52
N ALA A 215 -0.21 -41.99 -14.27
CA ALA A 215 -1.13 -41.68 -15.35
C ALA A 215 -1.02 -42.69 -16.50
N ALA A 216 0.20 -43.14 -16.81
CA ALA A 216 0.44 -44.16 -17.83
C ALA A 216 -0.04 -45.58 -17.42
N GLU A 217 -0.03 -45.91 -16.13
CA GLU A 217 -0.52 -47.20 -15.61
C GLU A 217 -2.07 -47.26 -15.49
N GLN A 218 -2.76 -46.12 -15.59
CA GLN A 218 -4.23 -46.01 -15.53
C GLN A 218 -4.92 -45.97 -16.90
N THR A 219 -4.15 -46.02 -17.98
CA THR A 219 -4.63 -46.05 -19.38
C THR A 219 -4.47 -47.45 -19.95
#